data_AF-A0A9C9NYM5-F1
#
_entry.id   AF-A0A9C9NYM5-F1
#
_cell.length_a   1.000
_cell.length_b   1.000
_cell.length_c   1.000
_cell.angle_alpha   90.00
_cell.angle_beta   90.00
_cell.angle_gamma   90.00
#
_symmetry.space_group_name_H-M   'P 1'
#
loop_
_entity.id
_entity.type
_entity.pdbx_description
1 polymer ?
#
loop_
_entity_poly.entity_id
_entity_poly.type
_entity_poly.pdbx_seq_one_letter_code
_entity_poly.pdbx_strand_id
1 'polypeptide(L)'
;MKKVLAILLTGVLAVLLLYVVALLPPMGDAGNPTNRYVVPRYLEQGEQEAGTKNIVAAIVFNYRGYDTMGEVAIFSAALAGVLAVLGVGRKKIARVFIDQSRVKFSFISRTAVI
;
A
#
# COMPACT_ATOMS: atom_id res chain seq x y z
N MET A 1 -34.27 -0.43 9.17
CA MET A 1 -34.10 -1.80 8.61
C MET A 1 -32.72 -2.03 7.98
N LYS A 2 -32.19 -1.13 7.13
CA LYS A 2 -30.86 -1.31 6.50
C LYS A 2 -29.69 -1.54 7.48
N LYS A 3 -29.66 -0.81 8.59
CA LYS A 3 -28.62 -0.98 9.64
C LYS A 3 -28.70 -2.34 10.33
N VAL A 4 -29.91 -2.81 10.64
CA VAL A 4 -30.14 -4.12 11.24
C VAL A 4 -29.71 -5.23 10.29
N LEU A 5 -30.06 -5.11 9.01
CA LEU A 5 -29.62 -6.04 7.96
C LEU A 5 -28.09 -6.05 7.82
N ALA A 6 -27.44 -4.88 7.82
CA ALA A 6 -25.98 -4.78 7.75
C ALA A 6 -25.30 -5.46 8.94
N ILE A 7 -25.76 -5.21 10.17
CA ILE A 7 -25.24 -5.85 11.38
C ILE A 7 -25.40 -7.36 11.31
N LEU A 8 -26.57 -7.84 10.84
CA LEU A 8 -26.84 -9.26 10.71
C LEU A 8 -25.89 -9.90 9.69
N LEU A 9 -25.73 -9.30 8.51
CA LEU A 9 -24.81 -9.80 7.47
C LEU A 9 -23.36 -9.81 7.94
N THR A 10 -22.89 -8.74 8.59
CA THR A 10 -21.53 -8.69 9.15
C THR A 10 -21.35 -9.72 10.25
N GLY A 11 -22.36 -9.93 11.10
CA GLY A 11 -22.35 -10.96 12.13
C GLY A 11 -22.22 -12.37 11.55
N VAL A 12 -23.01 -12.68 10.51
CA VAL A 12 -22.94 -13.97 9.80
C VAL A 12 -21.55 -14.16 9.17
N LEU A 13 -21.02 -13.13 8.49
CA LEU A 13 -19.68 -13.19 7.91
C LEU A 13 -18.61 -13.42 8.98
N ALA A 14 -18.68 -12.72 10.11
CA ALA A 14 -17.75 -12.88 11.22
C ALA A 14 -17.77 -14.30 11.78
N VAL A 15 -18.96 -14.87 12.02
CA VAL A 15 -19.12 -16.26 12.48
C VAL A 15 -18.54 -17.24 11.47
N LEU A 16 -18.79 -17.04 10.18
CA LEU A 16 -18.25 -17.89 9.12
C LEU A 16 -16.72 -17.83 9.07
N LEU A 17 -16.12 -16.64 9.16
CA LEU A 17 -14.67 -16.47 9.20
C LEU A 17 -14.06 -17.14 10.44
N LEU A 18 -14.66 -16.97 11.61
CA LEU A 18 -14.21 -17.62 12.84
C LEU A 18 -14.32 -19.14 12.77
N TYR A 19 -15.39 -19.67 12.15
CA TYR A 19 -15.54 -21.10 11.92
C TYR A 19 -14.42 -21.66 11.04
N VAL A 20 -14.07 -20.96 9.94
CA VAL A 20 -12.93 -21.36 9.09
C VAL A 20 -11.61 -21.28 9.84
N VAL A 21 -11.39 -20.25 10.65
CA VAL A 21 -10.18 -20.13 11.49
C VAL A 21 -10.07 -21.29 12.48
N ALA A 22 -11.19 -21.73 13.07
CA ALA A 22 -11.21 -22.88 13.97
C ALA A 22 -10.88 -24.22 13.28
N LEU A 23 -11.00 -24.30 11.95
CA LEU A 23 -10.64 -25.47 11.15
C LEU A 23 -9.18 -25.44 10.65
N LEU A 24 -8.44 -24.35 10.86
CA LEU A 24 -7.04 -24.28 10.44
C LEU A 24 -6.17 -25.28 11.23
N PRO A 25 -5.12 -25.83 10.60
CA PRO A 25 -4.15 -26.67 11.30
C PRO A 25 -3.54 -25.94 12.51
N PRO A 26 -3.18 -26.66 13.58
CA PRO A 26 -2.46 -26.09 14.70
C PRO A 26 -1.17 -25.39 14.24
N MET A 27 -0.83 -24.29 14.89
CA MET A 27 0.42 -23.59 14.59
C MET A 27 1.62 -24.51 14.87
N GLY A 28 2.56 -24.55 13.94
CA GLY A 28 3.77 -25.37 14.06
C GLY A 28 3.61 -26.85 13.71
N ASP A 29 2.43 -27.28 13.23
CA ASP A 29 2.26 -28.64 12.72
C ASP A 29 3.20 -28.90 11.52
N ALA A 30 4.01 -29.95 11.62
CA ALA A 30 4.91 -30.40 10.55
C ALA A 30 4.14 -30.96 9.34
N GLY A 31 2.90 -31.41 9.55
CA GLY A 31 1.99 -31.85 8.50
C GLY A 31 1.36 -30.70 7.71
N ASN A 32 1.56 -29.44 8.13
CA ASN A 32 0.98 -28.29 7.45
C ASN A 32 1.58 -28.14 6.03
N PRO A 33 0.76 -28.15 4.96
CA PRO A 33 1.25 -28.06 3.59
C PRO A 33 2.10 -26.82 3.32
N THR A 34 1.87 -25.71 4.04
CA THR A 34 2.67 -24.48 3.92
C THR A 34 4.13 -24.69 4.34
N ASN A 35 4.39 -25.59 5.30
CA ASN A 35 5.73 -25.87 5.82
C ASN A 35 6.51 -26.88 4.96
N ARG A 36 5.87 -27.52 3.98
CA ARG A 36 6.45 -28.67 3.27
C ARG A 36 7.39 -28.31 2.14
N TYR A 37 7.14 -27.20 1.44
CA TYR A 37 7.85 -26.89 0.19
C TYR A 37 8.56 -25.54 0.23
N VAL A 38 7.85 -24.49 0.63
CA VAL A 38 8.34 -23.11 0.53
C VAL A 38 9.30 -22.77 1.66
N VAL A 39 8.95 -23.16 2.89
CA VAL A 39 9.76 -22.86 4.09
C VAL A 39 11.16 -23.48 4.01
N PRO A 40 11.35 -24.79 3.70
CA PRO A 40 12.68 -25.38 3.58
C PRO A 40 13.52 -24.70 2.49
N ARG A 41 12.91 -24.39 1.35
CA ARG A 41 13.58 -23.70 0.23
C ARG A 41 14.13 -22.34 0.62
N TYR A 42 13.34 -21.54 1.32
CA TYR A 42 13.78 -20.25 1.83
C TYR A 42 14.92 -20.41 2.84
N LEU A 43 14.82 -21.36 3.77
CA LEU A 43 15.84 -21.56 4.80
C LEU A 43 17.17 -22.08 4.23
N GLU A 44 17.13 -23.04 3.30
CA GLU A 44 18.34 -23.73 2.80
C GLU A 44 19.03 -22.95 1.68
N GLN A 45 18.26 -22.32 0.80
CA GLN A 45 18.78 -21.71 -0.44
C GLN A 45 18.59 -20.19 -0.47
N GLY A 46 17.84 -19.61 0.48
CA GLY A 46 17.60 -18.17 0.56
C GLY A 46 18.87 -17.33 0.67
N GLU A 47 19.87 -17.76 1.45
CA GLU A 47 21.12 -17.00 1.56
C GLU A 47 21.87 -16.92 0.22
N GLN A 48 21.94 -18.03 -0.51
CA GLN A 48 22.64 -18.12 -1.79
C GLN A 48 21.93 -17.32 -2.90
N GLU A 49 20.61 -17.30 -2.91
CA GLU A 49 19.82 -16.64 -3.95
C GLU A 49 19.59 -15.15 -3.69
N ALA A 50 19.41 -14.79 -2.42
CA ALA A 50 19.12 -13.41 -2.03
C ALA A 50 20.39 -12.62 -1.63
N GLY A 51 21.52 -13.30 -1.44
CA GLY A 51 22.79 -12.68 -1.00
C GLY A 51 22.74 -12.10 0.41
N THR A 52 21.81 -12.55 1.25
CA THR A 52 21.64 -12.05 2.63
C THR A 52 21.31 -13.17 3.60
N LYS A 53 21.88 -13.09 4.81
CA LYS A 53 21.56 -14.01 5.92
C LYS A 53 20.21 -13.71 6.56
N ASN A 54 19.65 -12.52 6.32
CA ASN A 54 18.34 -12.17 6.86
C ASN A 54 17.24 -12.76 5.97
N ILE A 55 16.64 -13.84 6.44
CA ILE A 55 15.60 -14.56 5.72
C ILE A 55 14.35 -13.71 5.43
N VAL A 56 13.98 -12.81 6.35
CA VAL A 56 12.81 -11.94 6.17
C VAL A 56 13.09 -10.94 5.05
N ALA A 57 14.29 -10.34 5.03
CA ALA A 57 14.70 -9.45 3.96
C ALA A 57 14.80 -10.20 2.62
N ALA A 58 15.33 -11.43 2.62
CA ALA A 58 15.37 -12.27 1.43
C ALA A 58 13.97 -12.52 0.86
N ILE A 59 13.00 -12.82 1.71
CA ILE A 59 11.61 -13.06 1.28
C ILE A 59 10.98 -11.77 0.75
N VAL A 60 11.02 -10.68 1.52
CA VAL A 60 10.30 -9.43 1.20
C VAL A 60 10.87 -8.73 -0.04
N PHE A 61 12.19 -8.72 -0.22
CA PHE A 61 12.83 -7.99 -1.32
C PHE A 61 13.16 -8.84 -2.54
N ASN A 62 13.51 -10.12 -2.37
CA ASN A 62 13.87 -10.98 -3.51
C ASN A 62 12.70 -11.87 -3.93
N TYR A 63 12.26 -12.81 -3.09
CA TYR A 63 11.23 -13.78 -3.49
C TYR A 63 9.84 -13.15 -3.71
N ARG A 64 9.48 -12.14 -2.92
CA ARG A 64 8.20 -11.41 -2.96
C ARG A 64 8.40 -9.91 -3.20
N GLY A 65 9.47 -9.55 -3.90
CA GLY A 65 9.81 -8.16 -4.21
C GLY A 65 8.71 -7.41 -4.97
N TYR A 66 7.91 -8.10 -5.79
CA TYR A 66 6.79 -7.51 -6.51
C TYR A 66 5.67 -7.00 -5.58
N ASP A 67 5.38 -7.71 -4.49
CA ASP A 67 4.37 -7.28 -3.51
C ASP A 67 4.83 -5.95 -2.86
N THR A 68 6.09 -5.90 -2.43
CA THR A 68 6.72 -4.72 -1.83
C THR A 68 6.84 -3.55 -2.81
N MET A 69 7.20 -3.80 -4.07
CA MET A 69 7.23 -2.77 -5.12
C MET A 69 5.83 -2.19 -5.36
N GLY A 70 4.79 -3.03 -5.33
CA GLY A 70 3.40 -2.62 -5.41
C GLY A 70 2.99 -1.74 -4.24
N GLU A 71 3.36 -2.12 -3.00
CA GLU A 71 3.13 -1.29 -1.81
C GLU A 71 3.76 0.10 -1.96
N VAL A 72 5.03 0.17 -2.37
CA VAL A 72 5.73 1.45 -2.60
C VAL A 72 5.04 2.30 -3.67
N ALA A 73 4.55 1.68 -4.74
CA ALA A 73 3.80 2.37 -5.79
C ALA A 73 2.47 2.96 -5.26
N ILE A 74 1.74 2.21 -4.43
CA ILE A 74 0.50 2.67 -3.79
C ILE A 74 0.79 3.85 -2.85
N PHE A 75 1.81 3.74 -1.99
CA PHE A 75 2.20 4.84 -1.10
C PHE A 75 2.61 6.09 -1.88
N SER A 76 3.36 5.93 -2.98
CA SER A 76 3.76 7.02 -3.86
C SER A 76 2.55 7.69 -4.53
N ALA A 77 1.60 6.91 -5.02
CA ALA A 77 0.37 7.41 -5.63
C ALA A 77 -0.52 8.12 -4.60
N ALA A 78 -0.66 7.57 -3.40
CA ALA A 78 -1.41 8.20 -2.31
C ALA A 78 -0.78 9.54 -1.91
N LEU A 79 0.55 9.60 -1.76
CA LEU A 79 1.27 10.83 -1.47
C LEU A 79 1.08 11.86 -2.59
N ALA A 80 1.23 11.45 -3.85
CA ALA A 80 1.00 12.33 -5.00
C ALA A 80 -0.45 12.88 -5.02
N GLY A 81 -1.44 12.02 -4.73
CA GLY A 81 -2.84 12.41 -4.61
C GLY A 81 -3.08 13.45 -3.52
N VAL A 82 -2.50 13.26 -2.33
CA VAL A 82 -2.59 14.22 -1.22
C VAL A 82 -1.95 15.56 -1.61
N LEU A 83 -0.76 15.56 -2.21
CA LEU A 83 -0.08 16.77 -2.66
C LEU A 83 -0.89 17.52 -3.73
N ALA A 84 -1.54 16.78 -4.64
CA ALA A 84 -2.42 17.34 -5.66
C ALA A 84 -3.66 18.02 -5.04
N VAL A 85 -4.31 17.37 -4.06
CA VAL A 85 -5.47 17.93 -3.33
C VAL A 85 -5.09 19.17 -2.53
N LEU A 86 -3.94 19.14 -1.83
CA LEU A 86 -3.42 20.28 -1.09
C LEU A 86 -2.95 21.43 -2.00
N GLY A 87 -2.94 21.24 -3.33
CA GLY A 87 -2.57 22.27 -4.28
C GLY A 87 -1.08 22.63 -4.22
N VAL A 88 -0.23 21.71 -3.75
CA VAL A 88 1.22 21.91 -3.72
C VAL A 88 1.69 22.09 -5.17
N GLY A 89 2.13 23.31 -5.51
CA GLY A 89 2.50 23.71 -6.88
C GLY A 89 1.48 24.56 -7.64
N ARG A 90 0.21 24.66 -7.20
CA ARG A 90 -0.82 25.52 -7.84
C ARG A 90 -0.43 27.00 -7.86
N LYS A 91 0.06 27.53 -6.73
CA LYS A 91 0.54 28.93 -6.65
C LYS A 91 1.70 29.20 -7.61
N LYS A 92 2.61 28.23 -7.78
CA LYS A 92 3.76 28.34 -8.69
C LYS A 92 3.31 28.40 -10.15
N ILE A 93 2.38 27.52 -10.55
CA ILE A 93 1.82 27.51 -11.91
C ILE A 93 1.03 28.79 -12.20
N ALA A 94 0.17 29.21 -11.26
CA ALA A 94 -0.58 30.46 -11.40
C ALA A 94 0.34 31.68 -11.54
N ARG A 95 1.45 31.71 -10.80
CA ARG A 95 2.45 32.79 -10.88
C ARG A 95 3.16 32.81 -12.24
N VAL A 96 3.60 31.65 -12.73
CA VAL A 96 4.22 31.52 -14.06
C VAL A 96 3.24 31.96 -15.16
N PHE A 97 1.97 31.58 -15.06
CA PHE A 97 0.95 31.98 -16.03
C PHE A 97 0.70 33.50 -16.03
N ILE A 98 0.61 34.12 -14.85
CA ILE A 98 0.47 35.59 -14.73
C ILE A 98 1.68 36.30 -15.33
N ASP A 99 2.89 35.82 -15.06
CA ASP A 99 4.13 36.45 -15.52
C ASP A 99 4.33 36.34 -17.05
N GLN A 100 3.93 35.21 -17.65
CA GLN A 100 4.03 34.96 -19.09
C GLN A 100 2.89 35.56 -19.92
N SER A 101 1.82 36.03 -19.28
CA SER A 101 0.66 36.56 -19.99
C SER A 101 0.95 37.94 -20.61
N ARG A 102 0.48 38.17 -21.85
CA ARG A 102 0.58 39.49 -22.52
C ARG A 102 -0.44 40.51 -21.97
N VAL A 103 -1.31 40.11 -21.05
CA VAL A 103 -2.37 40.94 -20.47
C VAL A 103 -1.83 41.61 -19.21
N LYS A 104 -2.04 42.93 -19.08
CA LYS A 104 -1.63 43.67 -17.87
C LYS A 104 -2.50 43.27 -16.67
N PHE A 105 -2.04 42.28 -15.90
CA PHE A 105 -2.64 41.88 -14.63
C PHE A 105 -2.48 42.98 -13.56
N SER A 106 -3.56 43.32 -12.84
CA SER A 106 -3.56 44.35 -11.80
C SER A 106 -2.75 43.93 -10.56
N PHE A 107 -2.32 44.89 -9.74
CA PHE A 107 -1.59 44.64 -8.50
C PHE A 107 -2.31 43.63 -7.58
N ILE A 108 -3.64 43.74 -7.46
CA ILE A 108 -4.50 42.84 -6.66
C ILE A 108 -4.37 41.39 -7.13
N SER A 109 -4.38 41.16 -8.45
CA SER A 109 -4.27 39.80 -9.00
C SER A 109 -2.89 39.17 -8.78
N ARG A 110 -1.82 39.97 -8.72
CA ARG A 110 -0.47 39.49 -8.39
C ARG A 110 -0.33 39.14 -6.92
N THR A 111 -0.93 39.92 -6.01
CA THR A 111 -0.88 39.67 -4.56
C THR A 111 -1.67 38.42 -4.15
N ALA A 112 -2.78 38.11 -4.83
CA ALA A 112 -3.61 36.93 -4.55
C ALA A 112 -2.91 35.59 -4.82
N VAL A 113 -1.80 35.58 -5.58
CA VAL A 113 -1.06 34.37 -5.98
C VAL A 113 0.27 34.21 -5.20
N ILE A 114 0.59 35.16 -4.32
CA ILE A 114 1.69 35.04 -3.33
C ILE A 114 1.28 34.04 -2.25
#